data_AF-A0A447N5K7-F1
#
_entry.id   AF-A0A447N5K7-F1
#
_cell.length_a   1.000
_cell.length_b   1.000
_cell.length_c   1.000
_cell.angle_alpha   90.00
_cell.angle_beta   90.00
_cell.angle_gamma   90.00
#
_symmetry.space_group_name_H-M   'P 1'
#
loop_
_entity.id
_entity.type
_entity.pdbx_description
1 polymer ?
#
loop_
_entity_poly.entity_id
_entity_poly.type
_entity_poly.pdbx_seq_one_letter_code
_entity_poly.pdbx_strand_id
1 'polypeptide(L)' 'MTARYMGMNRNTGLAISDSEHISQSMRDILLTPVGSRVMRREYGSLLSALI' A
#
# COMPACT_ATOMS: atom_id res chain seq x y z
N MET A 1 5.58 -12.54 19.91
CA MET A 1 4.62 -11.43 19.74
C MET A 1 4.18 -11.43 18.29
N THR A 2 2.89 -11.54 18.01
CA THR A 2 2.34 -11.33 16.66
C THR A 2 2.03 -9.84 16.49
N ALA A 3 2.47 -9.24 15.39
CA ALA A 3 2.15 -7.85 15.07
C ALA A 3 0.67 -7.74 14.67
N ARG A 4 -0.03 -6.73 15.19
CA ARG A 4 -1.41 -6.41 14.82
C ARG A 4 -1.43 -5.13 14.00
N TYR A 5 -2.07 -5.15 12.83
CA TYR A 5 -2.10 -4.02 11.90
C TYR A 5 -3.50 -3.42 11.82
N MET A 6 -3.66 -2.21 12.36
CA MET A 6 -4.90 -1.45 12.26
C MET A 6 -4.79 -0.42 11.12
N GLY A 7 -5.87 -0.25 10.38
CA GLY A 7 -5.95 0.76 9.34
C GLY A 7 -7.35 0.97 8.82
N MET A 8 -7.44 1.76 7.75
CA MET A 8 -8.69 2.21 7.15
C MET A 8 -8.76 1.74 5.70
N ASN A 9 -9.94 1.34 5.25
CA ASN A 9 -10.21 1.02 3.85
C ASN A 9 -10.01 2.28 3.00
N ARG A 10 -9.16 2.20 1.97
CA ARG A 10 -8.85 3.35 1.09
C ARG A 10 -10.05 3.92 0.33
N ASN A 11 -11.12 3.13 0.13
CA ASN A 11 -12.30 3.51 -0.65
C ASN A 11 -13.45 3.98 0.23
N THR A 12 -13.67 3.34 1.38
CA THR A 12 -14.86 3.59 2.23
C THR A 12 -14.55 4.39 3.49
N GLY A 13 -13.28 4.46 3.91
CA GLY A 13 -12.92 5.14 5.16
C GLY A 13 -13.27 4.37 6.44
N LEU A 14 -13.75 3.13 6.34
CA LEU A 14 -14.07 2.30 7.50
C LEU A 14 -12.85 1.53 8.02
N ALA A 15 -12.86 1.15 9.30
CA ALA A 15 -11.82 0.29 9.87
C ALA A 15 -11.84 -1.09 9.20
N ILE A 16 -10.65 -1.66 8.96
CA ILE A 16 -10.46 -2.97 8.33
C ILE A 16 -9.63 -3.90 9.19
N SER A 17 -9.77 -5.20 8.96
CA SER A 17 -8.97 -6.22 9.62
C SER A 17 -7.50 -6.17 9.18
N ASP A 18 -6.63 -6.77 9.98
CA ASP A 18 -5.20 -6.89 9.71
C ASP A 18 -4.88 -7.46 8.32
N SER A 19 -5.60 -8.52 7.92
CA SER A 19 -5.38 -9.17 6.62
C SER A 19 -5.76 -8.28 5.43
N GLU A 20 -6.87 -7.55 5.57
CA GLU A 20 -7.32 -6.56 4.59
C GLU A 20 -6.33 -5.40 4.50
N HIS A 21 -5.81 -4.96 5.65
CA HIS A 21 -4.79 -3.91 5.72
C HIS A 21 -3.51 -4.32 4.99
N ILE A 22 -3.00 -5.54 5.23
CA ILE A 22 -1.83 -6.07 4.52
C ILE A 22 -2.09 -6.13 3.02
N SER A 23 -3.23 -6.68 2.60
CA SER A 23 -3.58 -6.82 1.18
C SER A 23 -3.68 -5.47 0.45
N GLN A 24 -4.32 -4.46 1.07
CA GLN A 24 -4.38 -3.13 0.45
C GLN A 24 -3.00 -2.45 0.41
N SER A 25 -2.16 -2.64 1.42
CA SER A 25 -0.79 -2.08 1.45
C SER A 25 0.09 -2.72 0.38
N MET A 26 -0.01 -4.05 0.20
CA MET A 26 0.69 -4.73 -0.90
C MET A 26 0.26 -4.15 -2.25
N ARG A 27 -1.04 -3.97 -2.49
CA ARG A 27 -1.53 -3.34 -3.73
C ARG A 27 -1.02 -1.91 -3.89
N ASP A 28 -1.02 -1.10 -2.84
CA ASP A 28 -0.51 0.28 -2.88
C ASP A 28 0.97 0.30 -3.27
N ILE A 29 1.81 -0.53 -2.64
CA ILE A 29 3.24 -0.61 -2.93
C ILE A 29 3.48 -1.07 -4.37
N LEU A 30 2.86 -2.19 -4.77
CA LEU A 30 3.12 -2.81 -6.07
C LEU A 30 2.63 -1.95 -7.24
N LEU A 31 1.50 -1.25 -7.08
CA LEU A 31 0.89 -0.47 -8.16
C LEU A 31 1.28 1.00 -8.16
N THR A 32 2.00 1.50 -7.15
CA THR A 32 2.57 2.85 -7.17
C THR A 32 3.90 2.83 -7.90
N PRO A 33 4.09 3.53 -9.03
CA PRO A 33 5.39 3.65 -9.67
C PRO A 33 6.39 4.38 -8.78
N VAL A 34 7.63 3.89 -8.71
CA VAL A 34 8.74 4.63 -8.07
C VAL A 34 8.83 6.03 -8.65
N GLY A 35 9.03 7.03 -7.79
CA GLY A 35 9.12 8.44 -8.16
C GLY A 35 7.78 9.16 -8.26
N SER A 36 6.64 8.47 -8.27
CA SER A 36 5.32 9.11 -8.40
C SER A 36 4.83 9.80 -7.12
N ARG A 37 5.23 9.31 -5.94
CA ARG A 37 4.77 9.87 -4.66
C ARG A 37 5.57 11.13 -4.29
N VAL A 38 4.85 12.23 -4.07
CA VAL A 38 5.40 13.54 -3.66
C VAL A 38 6.16 13.41 -2.33
N MET A 39 7.35 14.01 -2.25
CA MET A 39 8.26 13.96 -1.08
C MET A 39 8.67 12.55 -0.58
N ARG A 40 8.36 11.49 -1.36
CA ARG A 40 8.70 10.08 -1.08
C ARG A 40 9.02 9.36 -2.40
N ARG A 41 10.04 9.84 -3.10
CA ARG A 41 10.36 9.36 -4.46
C ARG A 41 10.81 7.90 -4.50
N GLU A 42 11.33 7.36 -3.40
CA GLU A 42 11.73 5.95 -3.30
C GLU A 42 10.56 4.98 -3.02
N TYR A 43 9.36 5.50 -2.74
CA TYR A 43 8.20 4.66 -2.48
C TYR A 43 7.59 4.08 -3.76
N GLY A 44 7.24 2.79 -3.72
CA GLY A 44 6.52 2.10 -4.79
C GLY A 44 7.28 0.90 -5.33
N SER A 45 7.01 0.56 -6.59
CA SER A 45 7.67 -0.52 -7.31
C SER A 45 8.10 -0.11 -8.73
N LEU A 46 8.99 -0.91 -9.32
CA LEU A 46 9.39 -0.80 -10.73
C LEU A 46 8.49 -1.61 -11.67
N LEU A 47 7.41 -2.24 -11.18
CA LEU A 47 6.55 -3.10 -12.00
C LEU A 47 5.96 -2.37 -13.21
N SER A 48 5.63 -1.09 -13.06
CA SER A 48 5.10 -0.27 -14.15
C SER A 48 6.11 -0.02 -15.28
N ALA A 49 7.39 -0.29 -15.07
CA ALA A 49 8.44 -0.14 -16.09
C ALA A 49 8.77 -1.46 -16.80
N LEU A 50 8.11 -2.57 -16.43
CA LEU A 50 8.34 -3.90 -16.99
C LEU A 50 7.30 -4.30 -18.06
N ILE A 51 6.34 -3.43 -18.34
CA ILE A 51 5.22 -3.62 -19.27
C ILE A 51 5.13 -2.40 -20.17
#